data_AF-A0A970SXV7-F1
#
_entry.id   AF-A0A970SXV7-F1
#
_cell.length_a   1.000
_cell.length_b   1.000
_cell.length_c   1.000
_cell.angle_alpha   90.00
_cell.angle_beta   90.00
_cell.angle_gamma   90.00
#
_symmetry.space_group_name_H-M   'P 1'
#
loop_
_entity.id
_entity.type
_entity.pdbx_description
1 polymer ?
#
loop_
_entity_poly.entity_id
_entity_poly.type
_entity_poly.pdbx_seq_one_letter_code
_entity_poly.pdbx_strand_id
1 'polypeptide(L)'
;MLLREWIIDKLEQLVDFDRVLICDPLNLLPPAYTAIDHLAEEHGFTVIRASANLAFRDTYERLLQDPEVNRIMILDQTPYMRLQKQGVGDAPPLFYPDFLEKCPPEARLRLDLRQYLRDATGDGSWPQACNEPQYARLMISRLPAVLIAYNNMRSFSRKGFTDSDFDTIVTYAALGIPDLAFKRLGAEEYWRIGLMGHETLEDLKRLAPNVVDTFAAELKKAPIPFCWFADRDAETVVNGLYLAAILSQHTGQWPLLLGNVDPVYSPFKNIDAALLKEDVPRLVAIDIKQAELDLTNLEKELDSEQLELILIEHLQITAPDNFASLIEHECYSVLFRSLGLLMALDNMLSPQPDRKAQKRVQAALFQRKEIGLVDQRNDSTGKHLIETYKLMLELEPLNKQLLAVQKELSVKKADQLDWKYFYNIWIDKKLGRLEYLSSSLERIIYNPDLLPKKAGDLPDVFAEAVERIHQRAGKLGGEISFKLRVINSKFQEMIQLRYPQWVQE
;
A
#
# COMPACT_ATOMS: atom_id res chain seq x y z
N MET A 1 25.28 -24.69 -1.18
CA MET A 1 26.52 -24.14 -0.63
C MET A 1 26.36 -22.64 -0.54
N LEU A 2 26.55 -22.06 0.65
CA LEU A 2 26.50 -20.61 0.84
C LEU A 2 27.82 -19.97 0.37
N LEU A 3 27.78 -18.70 -0.07
CA LEU A 3 28.99 -17.98 -0.52
C LEU A 3 30.07 -17.97 0.55
N ARG A 4 29.69 -17.79 1.83
CA ARG A 4 30.61 -17.84 2.96
C ARG A 4 31.34 -19.17 3.05
N GLU A 5 30.61 -20.29 2.99
CA GLU A 5 31.18 -21.64 3.07
C GLU A 5 32.15 -21.87 1.91
N TRP A 6 31.74 -21.53 0.69
CA TRP A 6 32.59 -21.67 -0.48
C TRP A 6 33.90 -20.88 -0.38
N ILE A 7 33.86 -19.64 0.12
CA ILE A 7 35.08 -18.84 0.32
C ILE A 7 36.01 -19.55 1.30
N ILE A 8 35.49 -20.03 2.44
CA ILE A 8 36.29 -20.72 3.45
C ILE A 8 36.87 -22.03 2.89
N ASP A 9 36.10 -22.85 2.21
CA ASP A 9 36.58 -24.09 1.57
C ASP A 9 37.73 -23.83 0.59
N LYS A 10 37.74 -22.68 -0.10
CA LYS A 10 38.86 -22.29 -0.97
C LYS A 10 40.07 -21.81 -0.19
N LEU A 11 39.88 -21.16 0.96
CA LEU A 11 40.97 -20.68 1.80
C LEU A 11 41.62 -21.79 2.63
N GLU A 12 40.85 -22.80 3.05
CA GLU A 12 41.36 -24.01 3.71
C GLU A 12 42.31 -24.81 2.82
N GLN A 13 42.25 -24.64 1.50
CA GLN A 13 43.22 -25.27 0.58
C GLN A 13 44.57 -24.54 0.56
N LEU A 14 44.65 -23.35 1.17
CA LEU A 14 45.81 -22.45 1.10
C LEU A 14 46.50 -22.26 2.47
N VAL A 15 45.98 -22.84 3.55
CA VAL A 15 46.52 -22.70 4.91
C VAL A 15 47.88 -23.34 5.12
N ASP A 16 48.42 -24.11 4.16
CA ASP A 16 49.79 -24.62 4.21
C ASP A 16 50.85 -23.61 3.70
N PHE A 17 50.42 -22.49 3.08
CA PHE A 17 51.33 -21.48 2.55
C PHE A 17 51.55 -20.32 3.54
N ASP A 18 52.78 -19.82 3.67
CA ASP A 18 53.09 -18.68 4.57
C ASP A 18 52.65 -17.31 4.03
N ARG A 19 52.35 -17.24 2.74
CA ARG A 19 51.94 -16.03 2.03
C ARG A 19 50.75 -16.38 1.14
N VAL A 20 49.60 -15.79 1.45
CA VAL A 20 48.35 -16.02 0.70
C VAL A 20 47.84 -14.71 0.14
N LEU A 21 47.49 -14.70 -1.15
CA LEU A 21 46.88 -13.54 -1.83
C LEU A 21 45.45 -13.88 -2.24
N ILE A 22 44.51 -13.02 -1.88
CA ILE A 22 43.11 -13.15 -2.27
C ILE A 22 42.70 -11.88 -3.00
N CYS A 23 42.49 -11.99 -4.31
CA CYS A 23 41.98 -10.90 -5.14
C CYS A 23 40.46 -10.96 -5.23
N ASP A 24 39.79 -9.91 -4.76
CA ASP A 24 38.34 -9.79 -4.74
C ASP A 24 37.85 -8.51 -5.44
N PRO A 25 37.93 -8.47 -6.78
CA PRO A 25 37.55 -7.28 -7.55
C PRO A 25 36.04 -7.00 -7.58
N LEU A 26 35.22 -7.97 -7.15
CA LEU A 26 33.75 -7.90 -7.13
C LEU A 26 33.18 -7.72 -5.72
N ASN A 27 34.03 -7.66 -4.69
CA ASN A 27 33.64 -7.50 -3.29
C ASN A 27 32.73 -8.65 -2.78
N LEU A 28 33.14 -9.89 -3.03
CA LEU A 28 32.52 -11.14 -2.57
C LEU A 28 32.88 -11.51 -1.11
N LEU A 29 33.98 -10.99 -0.57
CA LEU A 29 34.49 -11.30 0.77
C LEU A 29 33.65 -10.81 1.97
N PRO A 30 32.88 -9.70 1.93
CA PRO A 30 32.25 -9.15 3.13
C PRO A 30 31.39 -10.12 3.95
N PRO A 31 30.57 -11.00 3.34
CA PRO A 31 29.81 -12.01 4.10
C PRO A 31 30.68 -13.04 4.84
N ALA A 32 31.97 -13.15 4.51
CA ALA A 32 32.90 -14.13 5.06
C ALA A 32 33.96 -13.54 6.02
N TYR A 33 34.05 -12.21 6.20
CA TYR A 33 35.14 -11.59 6.98
C TYR A 33 35.35 -12.20 8.37
N THR A 34 34.29 -12.39 9.15
CA THR A 34 34.41 -12.99 10.49
C THR A 34 34.99 -14.40 10.44
N ALA A 35 34.60 -15.19 9.45
CA ALA A 35 35.12 -16.54 9.27
C ALA A 35 36.58 -16.54 8.77
N ILE A 36 36.93 -15.58 7.93
CA ILE A 36 38.31 -15.38 7.47
C ILE A 36 39.22 -14.97 8.63
N ASP A 37 38.76 -14.07 9.51
CA ASP A 37 39.53 -13.66 10.69
C ASP A 37 39.75 -14.84 11.65
N HIS A 38 38.73 -15.67 11.87
CA HIS A 38 38.87 -16.89 12.69
C HIS A 38 39.83 -17.91 12.06
N LEU A 39 39.71 -18.18 10.76
CA LEU A 39 40.63 -19.08 10.04
C LEU A 39 42.07 -18.54 10.09
N ALA A 40 42.23 -17.23 9.93
CA ALA A 40 43.53 -16.58 10.00
C ALA A 40 44.13 -16.71 11.40
N GLU A 41 43.36 -16.46 12.46
CA GLU A 41 43.80 -16.61 13.85
C GLU A 41 44.19 -18.07 14.18
N GLU A 42 43.36 -19.04 13.78
CA GLU A 42 43.60 -20.48 13.99
C GLU A 42 44.91 -20.95 13.34
N HIS A 43 45.22 -20.42 12.15
CA HIS A 43 46.41 -20.81 11.38
C HIS A 43 47.57 -19.80 11.46
N GLY A 44 47.50 -18.82 12.37
CA GLY A 44 48.58 -17.87 12.66
C GLY A 44 48.87 -16.84 11.56
N PHE A 45 47.88 -16.50 10.73
CA PHE A 45 47.99 -15.44 9.73
C PHE A 45 47.67 -14.06 10.30
N THR A 46 48.45 -13.07 9.89
CA THR A 46 48.03 -11.66 9.99
C THR A 46 47.38 -11.21 8.68
N VAL A 47 46.13 -10.74 8.77
CA VAL A 47 45.32 -10.35 7.61
C VAL A 47 45.50 -8.87 7.28
N ILE A 48 45.86 -8.57 6.02
CA ILE A 48 45.92 -7.21 5.49
C ILE A 48 44.74 -7.00 4.54
N ARG A 49 43.81 -6.12 4.89
CA ARG A 49 42.71 -5.68 4.02
C ARG A 49 43.12 -4.39 3.33
N ALA A 50 43.28 -4.42 2.01
CA ALA A 50 43.75 -3.25 1.29
C ALA A 50 43.03 -3.04 -0.05
N SER A 51 42.76 -1.77 -0.33
CA SER A 51 42.26 -1.29 -1.63
C SER A 51 43.06 -0.08 -2.15
N ALA A 52 44.11 0.37 -1.44
CA ALA A 52 44.95 1.50 -1.83
C ALA A 52 46.42 1.27 -1.44
N ASN A 53 47.35 1.70 -2.30
CA ASN A 53 48.78 1.43 -2.17
C ASN A 53 49.42 2.02 -0.90
N LEU A 54 49.05 3.25 -0.51
CA LEU A 54 49.70 3.90 0.63
C LEU A 54 49.40 3.18 1.95
N ALA A 55 48.12 2.91 2.22
CA ALA A 55 47.70 2.20 3.42
C ALA A 55 48.23 0.77 3.46
N PHE A 56 48.27 0.10 2.30
CA PHE A 56 48.88 -1.21 2.17
C PHE A 56 50.36 -1.20 2.51
N ARG A 57 51.14 -0.29 1.92
CA ARG A 57 52.60 -0.22 2.10
C ARG A 57 52.97 0.02 3.55
N ASP A 58 52.31 1.00 4.18
CA ASP A 58 52.50 1.31 5.60
C ASP A 58 52.18 0.11 6.51
N THR A 59 51.10 -0.62 6.23
CA THR A 59 50.73 -1.81 7.00
C THR A 59 51.71 -2.97 6.77
N TYR A 60 52.05 -3.24 5.51
CA TYR A 60 52.91 -4.36 5.13
C TYR A 60 54.35 -4.20 5.64
N GLU A 61 54.91 -2.99 5.56
CA GLU A 61 56.27 -2.71 6.06
C GLU A 61 56.38 -2.85 7.58
N ARG A 62 55.35 -2.42 8.33
CA ARG A 62 55.32 -2.62 9.79
C ARG A 62 55.27 -4.11 10.16
N LEU A 63 54.47 -4.89 9.43
CA LEU A 63 54.35 -6.33 9.68
C LEU A 63 55.65 -7.08 9.35
N LEU A 64 56.42 -6.63 8.35
CA LEU A 64 57.73 -7.23 8.06
C LEU A 64 58.80 -6.93 9.13
N GLN A 65 58.62 -5.89 9.94
CA GLN A 65 59.52 -5.54 11.04
C GLN A 65 59.18 -6.28 12.34
N ASP A 66 58.00 -6.89 12.41
CA ASP A 66 57.54 -7.64 13.58
C ASP A 66 58.04 -9.10 13.51
N PRO A 67 58.92 -9.54 14.45
CA PRO A 67 59.45 -10.89 14.45
C PRO A 67 58.41 -11.96 14.81
N GLU A 68 57.25 -11.58 15.35
CA GLU A 68 56.16 -12.52 15.68
C GLU A 68 55.29 -12.85 14.47
N VAL A 69 55.33 -12.02 13.41
CA VAL A 69 54.52 -12.18 12.19
C VAL A 69 55.22 -13.06 11.16
N ASN A 70 54.90 -14.36 11.20
CA ASN A 70 55.48 -15.33 10.26
C ASN A 70 54.62 -15.56 9.02
N ARG A 71 53.28 -15.42 9.11
CA ARG A 71 52.34 -15.73 8.02
C ARG A 71 51.45 -14.53 7.71
N ILE A 72 51.29 -14.21 6.43
CA ILE A 72 50.58 -13.00 5.98
C ILE A 72 49.56 -13.37 4.91
N MET A 73 48.32 -12.90 5.09
CA MET A 73 47.23 -13.04 4.14
C MET A 73 46.81 -11.66 3.63
N ILE A 74 46.90 -11.42 2.32
CA ILE A 74 46.45 -10.15 1.71
C ILE A 74 45.07 -10.35 1.09
N LEU A 75 44.12 -9.51 1.50
CA LEU A 75 42.82 -9.32 0.86
C LEU A 75 42.89 -8.08 -0.04
N ASP A 76 43.16 -8.30 -1.33
CA ASP A 76 43.20 -7.26 -2.35
C ASP A 76 41.79 -6.99 -2.89
N GLN A 77 41.22 -5.86 -2.45
CA GLN A 77 39.87 -5.44 -2.80
C GLN A 77 39.88 -4.32 -3.86
N THR A 78 40.91 -4.29 -4.70
CA THR A 78 40.99 -3.37 -5.82
C THR A 78 39.77 -3.53 -6.73
N PRO A 79 38.89 -2.51 -6.87
CA PRO A 79 37.68 -2.64 -7.67
C PRO A 79 37.98 -2.93 -9.14
N TYR A 80 37.13 -3.74 -9.77
CA TYR A 80 37.29 -4.14 -11.18
C TYR A 80 37.52 -2.97 -12.15
N MET A 81 36.84 -1.83 -11.96
CA MET A 81 37.00 -0.65 -12.81
C MET A 81 38.42 -0.10 -12.83
N ARG A 82 39.13 -0.18 -11.69
CA ARG A 82 40.52 0.29 -11.54
C ARG A 82 41.53 -0.67 -12.17
N LEU A 83 41.16 -1.95 -12.31
CA LEU A 83 41.96 -2.93 -13.05
C LEU A 83 41.88 -2.73 -14.56
N GLN A 84 40.79 -2.13 -15.07
CA GLN A 84 40.56 -1.95 -16.51
C GLN A 84 40.94 -0.56 -17.06
N LYS A 85 40.78 0.51 -16.27
CA LYS A 85 41.07 1.89 -16.70
C LYS A 85 42.24 2.46 -15.91
N GLN A 86 43.32 2.80 -16.63
CA GLN A 86 44.45 3.56 -16.10
C GLN A 86 44.44 4.95 -16.76
N GLY A 87 43.53 5.82 -16.34
CA GLY A 87 43.50 7.22 -16.76
C GLY A 87 44.48 8.09 -15.96
N VAL A 88 44.84 9.25 -16.50
CA VAL A 88 45.61 10.26 -15.77
C VAL A 88 44.72 10.83 -14.67
N GLY A 89 45.00 10.47 -13.40
CA GLY A 89 44.25 10.90 -12.22
C GLY A 89 43.55 9.77 -11.46
N ASP A 90 43.47 8.56 -12.02
CA ASP A 90 42.92 7.39 -11.33
C ASP A 90 43.94 6.79 -10.35
N ALA A 91 43.48 6.34 -9.19
CA ALA A 91 44.34 5.62 -8.26
C ALA A 91 44.82 4.31 -8.92
N PRO A 92 46.12 3.96 -8.85
CA PRO A 92 46.62 2.71 -9.42
C PRO A 92 46.09 1.48 -8.65
N PRO A 93 46.02 0.31 -9.29
CA PRO A 93 45.72 -0.94 -8.60
C PRO A 93 46.77 -1.24 -7.52
N LEU A 94 46.41 -2.10 -6.58
CA LEU A 94 47.30 -2.49 -5.50
C LEU A 94 48.57 -3.15 -6.06
N PHE A 95 49.73 -2.74 -5.58
CA PHE A 95 51.05 -3.10 -6.12
C PHE A 95 51.94 -3.69 -5.03
N TYR A 96 52.25 -4.98 -5.14
CA TYR A 96 52.94 -5.79 -4.12
C TYR A 96 53.94 -6.81 -4.71
N PRO A 97 54.91 -6.39 -5.56
CA PRO A 97 55.86 -7.30 -6.21
C PRO A 97 56.71 -8.12 -5.23
N ASP A 98 57.10 -7.50 -4.13
CA ASP A 98 57.86 -8.07 -3.01
C ASP A 98 57.07 -9.13 -2.22
N PHE A 99 55.74 -8.99 -2.17
CA PHE A 99 54.88 -10.06 -1.66
C PHE A 99 54.75 -11.20 -2.67
N LEU A 100 54.59 -10.88 -3.96
CA LEU A 100 54.46 -11.87 -5.04
C LEU A 100 55.71 -12.74 -5.21
N GLU A 101 56.90 -12.20 -4.95
CA GLU A 101 58.15 -12.97 -4.97
C GLU A 101 58.15 -14.11 -3.95
N LYS A 102 57.49 -13.90 -2.80
CA LYS A 102 57.39 -14.87 -1.69
C LYS A 102 56.07 -15.65 -1.68
N CYS A 103 55.13 -15.30 -2.55
CA CYS A 103 53.81 -15.92 -2.64
C CYS A 103 53.73 -16.77 -3.92
N PRO A 104 53.78 -18.11 -3.82
CA PRO A 104 53.74 -18.98 -5.00
C PRO A 104 52.39 -18.87 -5.74
N PRO A 105 52.33 -19.13 -7.06
CA PRO A 105 51.09 -19.02 -7.84
C PRO A 105 49.91 -19.81 -7.27
N GLU A 106 50.16 -20.95 -6.64
CA GLU A 106 49.17 -21.83 -6.02
C GLU A 106 48.52 -21.18 -4.77
N ALA A 107 49.22 -20.25 -4.11
CA ALA A 107 48.73 -19.49 -2.96
C ALA A 107 48.00 -18.19 -3.34
N ARG A 108 47.71 -17.99 -4.64
CA ARG A 108 47.04 -16.81 -5.18
C ARG A 108 45.63 -17.17 -5.63
N LEU A 109 44.64 -16.83 -4.83
CA LEU A 109 43.24 -17.01 -5.12
C LEU A 109 42.65 -15.75 -5.74
N ARG A 110 41.97 -15.90 -6.87
CA ARG A 110 41.10 -14.85 -7.41
C ARG A 110 39.65 -15.28 -7.26
N LEU A 111 38.89 -14.51 -6.50
CA LEU A 111 37.47 -14.77 -6.33
C LEU A 111 36.70 -14.36 -7.58
N ASP A 112 35.79 -15.23 -7.97
CA ASP A 112 35.08 -15.17 -9.22
C ASP A 112 33.64 -15.63 -8.99
N LEU A 113 32.66 -14.78 -9.32
CA LEU A 113 31.26 -15.07 -9.05
C LEU A 113 30.78 -16.25 -9.91
N ARG A 114 31.26 -16.33 -11.17
CA ARG A 114 30.98 -17.47 -12.05
C ARG A 114 31.50 -18.76 -11.44
N GLN A 115 32.73 -18.80 -10.92
CA GLN A 115 33.26 -20.01 -10.30
C GLN A 115 32.44 -20.45 -9.07
N TYR A 116 32.03 -19.50 -8.22
CA TYR A 116 31.10 -19.81 -7.12
C TYR A 116 29.81 -20.45 -7.63
N LEU A 117 29.17 -19.86 -8.64
CA LEU A 117 27.91 -20.37 -9.19
C LEU A 117 28.09 -21.76 -9.81
N ARG A 118 29.21 -22.01 -10.51
CA ARG A 118 29.56 -23.33 -11.05
C ARG A 118 29.70 -24.38 -9.94
N ASP A 119 30.42 -24.06 -8.87
CA ASP A 119 30.64 -24.98 -7.76
C ASP A 119 29.32 -25.21 -6.97
N ALA A 120 28.51 -24.16 -6.78
CA ALA A 120 27.25 -24.23 -6.06
C ALA A 120 26.15 -25.00 -6.80
N THR A 121 26.18 -25.00 -8.15
CA THR A 121 25.15 -25.64 -8.99
C THR A 121 25.62 -26.93 -9.67
N GLY A 122 26.93 -27.18 -9.72
CA GLY A 122 27.53 -28.27 -10.49
C GLY A 122 27.51 -28.04 -12.01
N ASP A 123 27.21 -26.83 -12.48
CA ASP A 123 26.95 -26.54 -13.89
C ASP A 123 28.07 -25.69 -14.51
N GLY A 124 28.75 -26.22 -15.53
CA GLY A 124 29.82 -25.50 -16.23
C GLY A 124 29.36 -24.41 -17.19
N SER A 125 28.05 -24.32 -17.47
CA SER A 125 27.51 -23.46 -18.53
C SER A 125 27.20 -22.02 -18.11
N TRP A 126 27.44 -21.65 -16.84
CA TRP A 126 27.34 -20.25 -16.40
C TRP A 126 28.18 -19.31 -17.29
N PRO A 127 27.63 -18.18 -17.77
CA PRO A 127 28.32 -17.28 -18.69
C PRO A 127 29.39 -16.43 -17.99
N GLN A 128 30.33 -15.91 -18.77
CA GLN A 128 31.35 -14.98 -18.25
C GLN A 128 30.75 -13.67 -17.75
N ALA A 129 29.56 -13.31 -18.25
CA ALA A 129 28.79 -12.15 -17.84
C ALA A 129 28.51 -12.11 -16.31
N CYS A 130 28.51 -13.25 -15.61
CA CYS A 130 28.41 -13.30 -14.14
C CYS A 130 29.48 -12.46 -13.44
N ASN A 131 30.65 -12.30 -14.06
CA ASN A 131 31.77 -11.56 -13.49
C ASN A 131 31.82 -10.10 -13.94
N GLU A 132 30.87 -9.65 -14.77
CA GLU A 132 30.76 -8.25 -15.11
C GLU A 132 30.22 -7.47 -13.91
N PRO A 133 30.79 -6.29 -13.59
CA PRO A 133 30.40 -5.52 -12.41
C PRO A 133 28.91 -5.21 -12.31
N GLN A 134 28.25 -4.98 -13.46
CA GLN A 134 26.82 -4.67 -13.54
C GLN A 134 25.95 -5.84 -13.04
N TYR A 135 26.20 -7.05 -13.53
CA TYR A 135 25.48 -8.26 -13.14
C TYR A 135 25.87 -8.71 -11.73
N ALA A 136 27.17 -8.70 -11.42
CA ALA A 136 27.67 -9.10 -10.11
C ALA A 136 27.04 -8.27 -8.98
N ARG A 137 26.93 -6.95 -9.16
CA ARG A 137 26.30 -6.07 -8.16
C ARG A 137 24.84 -6.44 -7.85
N LEU A 138 24.07 -6.84 -8.87
CA LEU A 138 22.68 -7.28 -8.72
C LEU A 138 22.58 -8.66 -8.07
N MET A 139 23.50 -9.56 -8.41
CA MET A 139 23.47 -10.96 -7.97
C MET A 139 23.99 -11.15 -6.55
N ILE A 140 25.08 -10.47 -6.14
CA ILE A 140 25.76 -10.71 -4.85
C ILE A 140 24.83 -10.48 -3.66
N SER A 141 24.01 -9.42 -3.71
CA SER A 141 23.05 -9.12 -2.63
C SER A 141 21.89 -10.13 -2.57
N ARG A 142 21.70 -10.94 -3.61
CA ARG A 142 20.54 -11.82 -3.79
C ARG A 142 20.91 -13.22 -4.30
N LEU A 143 22.09 -13.73 -3.94
CA LEU A 143 22.56 -15.04 -4.40
C LEU A 143 21.58 -16.20 -4.13
N PRO A 144 20.88 -16.27 -2.97
CA PRO A 144 19.86 -17.29 -2.78
C PRO A 144 18.74 -17.22 -3.83
N ALA A 145 18.29 -16.01 -4.18
CA ALA A 145 17.27 -15.79 -5.21
C ALA A 145 17.78 -16.20 -6.60
N VAL A 146 19.04 -15.89 -6.93
CA VAL A 146 19.67 -16.33 -8.18
C VAL A 146 19.67 -17.86 -8.29
N LEU A 147 20.03 -18.56 -7.21
CA LEU A 147 20.05 -20.03 -7.19
C LEU A 147 18.65 -20.62 -7.33
N ILE A 148 17.63 -20.01 -6.71
CA ILE A 148 16.23 -20.42 -6.86
C ILE A 148 15.78 -20.27 -8.32
N ALA A 149 16.01 -19.10 -8.94
CA ALA A 149 15.65 -18.85 -10.33
C ALA A 149 16.37 -19.80 -11.31
N TYR A 150 17.65 -20.09 -11.04
CA TYR A 150 18.42 -21.09 -11.78
C TYR A 150 17.82 -22.51 -11.66
N ASN A 151 17.46 -22.94 -10.45
CA ASN A 151 16.86 -24.26 -10.24
C ASN A 151 15.52 -24.37 -10.97
N ASN A 152 14.74 -23.29 -11.01
CA ASN A 152 13.51 -23.23 -11.81
C ASN A 152 13.83 -23.43 -13.30
N MET A 153 14.78 -22.69 -13.87
CA MET A 153 15.22 -22.90 -15.27
C MET A 153 15.57 -24.36 -15.55
N ARG A 154 16.36 -25.00 -14.67
CA ARG A 154 16.78 -26.40 -14.84
C ARG A 154 15.65 -27.42 -14.70
N SER A 155 14.58 -27.07 -13.99
CA SER A 155 13.37 -27.88 -13.95
C SER A 155 12.61 -27.89 -15.28
N PHE A 156 12.65 -26.78 -16.04
CA PHE A 156 11.98 -26.63 -17.33
C PHE A 156 12.84 -27.08 -18.52
N SER A 157 14.15 -26.77 -18.51
CA SER A 157 15.09 -27.19 -19.54
C SER A 157 16.33 -27.85 -18.96
N ARG A 158 16.50 -29.14 -19.28
CA ARG A 158 17.67 -29.94 -18.88
C ARG A 158 18.91 -29.69 -19.74
N LYS A 159 18.80 -28.99 -20.88
CA LYS A 159 19.89 -28.74 -21.82
C LYS A 159 19.84 -27.33 -22.37
N GLY A 160 20.99 -26.67 -22.46
CA GLY A 160 21.13 -25.28 -22.89
C GLY A 160 21.16 -24.31 -21.71
N PHE A 161 22.03 -23.31 -21.83
CA PHE A 161 22.07 -22.12 -20.98
C PHE A 161 22.40 -20.98 -21.94
N THR A 162 21.40 -20.22 -22.34
CA THR A 162 21.55 -19.09 -23.25
C THR A 162 21.75 -17.78 -22.49
N ASP A 163 22.21 -16.75 -23.17
CA ASP A 163 22.34 -15.41 -22.58
C ASP A 163 20.98 -14.87 -22.12
N SER A 164 19.89 -15.19 -22.85
CA SER A 164 18.52 -14.83 -22.45
C SER A 164 18.06 -15.54 -21.17
N ASP A 165 18.48 -16.79 -20.95
CA ASP A 165 18.20 -17.49 -19.69
C ASP A 165 18.95 -16.83 -18.52
N PHE A 166 20.19 -16.39 -18.75
CA PHE A 166 20.99 -15.70 -17.75
C PHE A 166 20.36 -14.38 -17.35
N ASP A 167 19.97 -13.56 -18.34
CA ASP A 167 19.26 -12.30 -18.09
C ASP A 167 17.97 -12.55 -17.30
N THR A 168 17.19 -13.56 -17.67
CA THR A 168 15.95 -13.94 -16.95
C THR A 168 16.22 -14.28 -15.48
N ILE A 169 17.25 -15.07 -15.19
CA ILE A 169 17.63 -15.42 -13.81
C ILE A 169 17.96 -14.15 -13.01
N VAL A 170 18.77 -13.27 -13.58
CA VAL A 170 19.18 -12.03 -12.91
C VAL A 170 17.97 -11.11 -12.67
N THR A 171 17.10 -10.93 -13.68
CA THR A 171 15.92 -10.06 -13.54
C THR A 171 15.01 -10.53 -12.43
N TYR A 172 14.59 -11.80 -12.45
CA TYR A 172 13.62 -12.30 -11.47
C TYR A 172 14.19 -12.36 -10.05
N ALA A 173 15.50 -12.63 -9.91
CA ALA A 173 16.17 -12.54 -8.63
C ALA A 173 16.23 -11.09 -8.12
N ALA A 174 16.56 -10.13 -9.00
CA ALA A 174 16.61 -8.72 -8.66
C ALA A 174 15.23 -8.14 -8.34
N LEU A 175 14.16 -8.60 -8.97
CA LEU A 175 12.78 -8.24 -8.66
C LEU A 175 12.26 -8.89 -7.36
N GLY A 176 13.03 -9.79 -6.74
CA GLY A 176 12.64 -10.44 -5.49
C GLY A 176 11.59 -11.54 -5.66
N ILE A 177 11.40 -12.03 -6.88
CA ILE A 177 10.43 -13.07 -7.23
C ILE A 177 11.11 -14.23 -7.99
N PRO A 178 12.18 -14.82 -7.44
CA PRO A 178 12.96 -15.84 -8.14
C PRO A 178 12.16 -17.12 -8.45
N ASP A 179 11.13 -17.40 -7.64
CA ASP A 179 10.26 -18.56 -7.79
C ASP A 179 9.41 -18.52 -9.07
N LEU A 180 9.25 -17.34 -9.67
CA LEU A 180 8.44 -17.13 -10.87
C LEU A 180 9.24 -17.18 -12.17
N ALA A 181 10.57 -17.24 -12.08
CA ALA A 181 11.43 -17.34 -13.25
C ALA A 181 11.04 -18.57 -14.08
N PHE A 182 10.90 -18.38 -15.40
CA PHE A 182 10.54 -19.41 -16.39
C PHE A 182 9.16 -20.06 -16.21
N LYS A 183 8.30 -19.53 -15.32
CA LYS A 183 6.90 -19.96 -15.18
C LYS A 183 5.99 -19.09 -16.03
N ARG A 184 4.82 -19.64 -16.41
CA ARG A 184 3.74 -18.83 -16.97
C ARG A 184 3.13 -18.01 -15.85
N LEU A 185 3.23 -16.70 -15.95
CA LEU A 185 2.69 -15.75 -14.97
C LEU A 185 1.17 -15.62 -15.14
N GLY A 186 0.45 -15.55 -14.03
CA GLY A 186 -0.94 -15.16 -13.95
C GLY A 186 -1.09 -13.67 -13.62
N ALA A 187 -2.34 -13.24 -13.46
CA ALA A 187 -2.69 -11.87 -13.12
C ALA A 187 -2.02 -11.40 -11.81
N GLU A 188 -2.05 -12.21 -10.77
CA GLU A 188 -1.46 -11.89 -9.47
C GLU A 188 0.05 -11.69 -9.54
N GLU A 189 0.75 -12.53 -10.31
CA GLU A 189 2.19 -12.41 -10.50
C GLU A 189 2.58 -11.14 -11.27
N TYR A 190 1.87 -10.83 -12.36
CA TYR A 190 2.14 -9.60 -13.11
C TYR A 190 1.89 -8.35 -12.25
N TRP A 191 0.88 -8.38 -11.38
CA TRP A 191 0.62 -7.29 -10.44
C TRP A 191 1.72 -7.13 -9.39
N ARG A 192 2.17 -8.23 -8.77
CA ARG A 192 3.31 -8.19 -7.84
C ARG A 192 4.54 -7.58 -8.51
N ILE A 193 4.77 -7.88 -9.79
CA ILE A 193 5.90 -7.31 -10.52
C ILE A 193 5.69 -5.84 -10.86
N GLY A 194 4.51 -5.47 -11.36
CA GLY A 194 4.19 -4.09 -11.74
C GLY A 194 4.19 -3.12 -10.56
N LEU A 195 3.64 -3.54 -9.41
CA LEU A 195 3.53 -2.74 -8.19
C LEU A 195 4.77 -2.82 -7.29
N MET A 196 5.17 -4.03 -6.88
CA MET A 196 6.28 -4.19 -5.92
C MET A 196 7.66 -4.03 -6.59
N GLY A 197 7.70 -4.19 -7.91
CA GLY A 197 8.92 -4.12 -8.69
C GLY A 197 9.21 -2.74 -9.29
N HIS A 198 8.32 -1.75 -9.21
CA HIS A 198 8.50 -0.48 -9.97
C HIS A 198 9.81 0.25 -9.62
N GLU A 199 10.06 0.56 -8.35
CA GLU A 199 11.33 1.17 -7.92
C GLU A 199 12.54 0.28 -8.29
N THR A 200 12.35 -1.04 -8.17
CA THR A 200 13.39 -2.02 -8.49
C THR A 200 13.65 -2.09 -10.00
N LEU A 201 12.63 -1.90 -10.84
CA LEU A 201 12.70 -1.86 -12.30
C LEU A 201 13.41 -0.60 -12.77
N GLU A 202 13.15 0.55 -12.14
CA GLU A 202 13.90 1.78 -12.40
C GLU A 202 15.38 1.63 -12.04
N ASP A 203 15.66 1.08 -10.86
CA ASP A 203 17.04 0.78 -10.44
C ASP A 203 17.73 -0.21 -11.37
N LEU A 204 17.02 -1.25 -11.80
CA LEU A 204 17.50 -2.20 -12.80
C LEU A 204 17.77 -1.54 -14.14
N LYS A 205 16.92 -0.61 -14.59
CA LYS A 205 17.07 0.10 -15.87
C LYS A 205 18.33 0.96 -15.87
N ARG A 206 18.70 1.53 -14.72
CA ARG A 206 19.94 2.27 -14.52
C ARG A 206 21.17 1.37 -14.49
N LEU A 207 21.08 0.20 -13.84
CA LEU A 207 22.22 -0.67 -13.56
C LEU A 207 22.51 -1.67 -14.68
N ALA A 208 21.49 -2.16 -15.39
CA ALA A 208 21.58 -3.16 -16.44
C ALA A 208 20.40 -3.01 -17.44
N PRO A 209 20.45 -2.04 -18.38
CA PRO A 209 19.33 -1.75 -19.28
C PRO A 209 18.91 -2.96 -20.14
N ASN A 210 19.87 -3.75 -20.62
CA ASN A 210 19.61 -4.94 -21.44
C ASN A 210 18.74 -5.99 -20.71
N VAL A 211 18.86 -6.07 -19.38
CA VAL A 211 18.11 -6.99 -18.51
C VAL A 211 16.65 -6.54 -18.38
N VAL A 212 16.43 -5.22 -18.35
CA VAL A 212 15.10 -4.62 -18.32
C VAL A 212 14.40 -4.72 -19.66
N ASP A 213 15.10 -4.57 -20.79
CA ASP A 213 14.49 -4.65 -22.11
C ASP A 213 13.87 -6.04 -22.38
N THR A 214 14.56 -7.10 -21.95
CA THR A 214 14.04 -8.48 -22.04
C THR A 214 12.78 -8.64 -21.19
N PHE A 215 12.78 -8.06 -19.99
CA PHE A 215 11.65 -8.12 -19.09
C PHE A 215 10.45 -7.27 -19.58
N ALA A 216 10.70 -6.08 -20.12
CA ALA A 216 9.69 -5.25 -20.75
C ALA A 216 9.06 -5.96 -21.96
N ALA A 217 9.86 -6.69 -22.76
CA ALA A 217 9.35 -7.49 -23.86
C ALA A 217 8.44 -8.64 -23.40
N GLU A 218 8.72 -9.26 -22.23
CA GLU A 218 7.84 -10.26 -21.62
C GLU A 218 6.57 -9.64 -21.03
N LEU A 219 6.68 -8.49 -20.36
CA LEU A 219 5.50 -7.75 -19.88
C LEU A 219 4.58 -7.35 -21.03
N LYS A 220 5.11 -6.95 -22.20
CA LYS A 220 4.27 -6.63 -23.37
C LYS A 220 3.39 -7.78 -23.85
N LYS A 221 3.74 -9.03 -23.53
CA LYS A 221 2.95 -10.23 -23.86
C LYS A 221 1.84 -10.52 -22.83
N ALA A 222 1.84 -9.83 -21.69
CA ALA A 222 0.86 -10.00 -20.63
C ALA A 222 -0.55 -9.56 -21.10
N PRO A 223 -1.63 -10.07 -20.48
CA PRO A 223 -2.98 -9.57 -20.74
C PRO A 223 -3.14 -8.10 -20.33
N ILE A 224 -4.19 -7.45 -20.80
CA ILE A 224 -4.56 -6.09 -20.33
C ILE A 224 -5.02 -6.17 -18.86
N PRO A 225 -4.68 -5.20 -17.99
CA PRO A 225 -3.86 -4.00 -18.22
C PRO A 225 -2.35 -4.19 -18.00
N PHE A 226 -1.92 -5.39 -17.65
CA PHE A 226 -0.55 -5.70 -17.23
C PHE A 226 0.52 -5.35 -18.25
N CYS A 227 0.21 -5.52 -19.53
CA CYS A 227 1.13 -5.17 -20.60
C CYS A 227 1.52 -3.69 -20.61
N TRP A 228 0.72 -2.83 -20.00
CA TRP A 228 0.99 -1.41 -19.93
C TRP A 228 2.10 -1.04 -18.95
N PHE A 229 2.43 -1.89 -17.97
CA PHE A 229 3.61 -1.68 -17.11
C PHE A 229 4.93 -1.69 -17.89
N ALA A 230 4.96 -2.22 -19.11
CA ALA A 230 6.16 -2.20 -19.95
C ALA A 230 6.48 -0.82 -20.53
N ASP A 231 5.44 -0.02 -20.83
CA ASP A 231 5.55 1.19 -21.64
C ASP A 231 4.93 2.43 -20.97
N ARG A 232 4.33 2.28 -19.79
CA ARG A 232 3.68 3.37 -19.02
C ARG A 232 4.23 3.42 -17.62
N ASP A 233 4.06 4.59 -17.02
CA ASP A 233 4.26 4.79 -15.61
C ASP A 233 3.33 3.87 -14.78
N ALA A 234 3.87 3.31 -13.69
CA ALA A 234 3.16 2.33 -12.89
C ALA A 234 1.96 2.96 -12.19
N GLU A 235 2.09 4.17 -11.66
CA GLU A 235 1.01 4.91 -10.99
C GLU A 235 -0.17 5.10 -11.94
N THR A 236 0.10 5.46 -13.20
CA THR A 236 -0.94 5.58 -14.24
C THR A 236 -1.70 4.26 -14.47
N VAL A 237 -1.00 3.12 -14.47
CA VAL A 237 -1.62 1.79 -14.66
C VAL A 237 -2.47 1.39 -13.46
N VAL A 238 -1.98 1.68 -12.27
CA VAL A 238 -2.65 1.40 -11.00
C VAL A 238 -3.91 2.25 -10.86
N ASN A 239 -3.80 3.57 -11.05
CA ASN A 239 -4.91 4.50 -10.96
C ASN A 239 -5.98 4.18 -12.01
N GLY A 240 -5.57 3.87 -13.24
CA GLY A 240 -6.50 3.46 -14.30
C GLY A 240 -7.24 2.16 -14.01
N LEU A 241 -6.57 1.14 -13.41
CA LEU A 241 -7.25 -0.09 -12.99
C LEU A 241 -8.24 0.21 -11.86
N TYR A 242 -7.81 0.89 -10.79
CA TYR A 242 -8.68 1.12 -9.63
C TYR A 242 -9.86 2.00 -9.98
N LEU A 243 -9.68 3.02 -10.82
CA LEU A 243 -10.77 3.85 -11.31
C LEU A 243 -11.75 3.02 -12.16
N ALA A 244 -11.26 2.15 -13.05
CA ALA A 244 -12.11 1.21 -13.79
C ALA A 244 -12.89 0.28 -12.85
N ALA A 245 -12.23 -0.26 -11.82
CA ALA A 245 -12.84 -1.14 -10.83
C ALA A 245 -13.96 -0.42 -10.05
N ILE A 246 -13.71 0.82 -9.58
CA ILE A 246 -14.71 1.65 -8.90
C ILE A 246 -15.90 1.93 -9.84
N LEU A 247 -15.65 2.44 -11.04
CA LEU A 247 -16.73 2.81 -11.98
C LEU A 247 -17.57 1.60 -12.42
N SER A 248 -16.94 0.43 -12.58
CA SER A 248 -17.63 -0.81 -12.99
C SER A 248 -18.64 -1.32 -11.96
N GLN A 249 -18.54 -0.90 -10.70
CA GLN A 249 -19.52 -1.23 -9.65
C GLN A 249 -20.83 -0.47 -9.85
N HIS A 250 -20.78 0.70 -10.49
CA HIS A 250 -21.89 1.66 -10.48
C HIS A 250 -22.54 1.83 -11.85
N THR A 251 -21.83 1.55 -12.95
CA THR A 251 -22.38 1.71 -14.30
C THR A 251 -21.78 0.74 -15.31
N GLY A 252 -22.62 0.20 -16.20
CA GLY A 252 -22.18 -0.59 -17.35
C GLY A 252 -21.49 0.25 -18.45
N GLN A 253 -21.60 1.58 -18.38
CA GLN A 253 -20.95 2.52 -19.31
C GLN A 253 -19.57 2.99 -18.81
N TRP A 254 -19.03 2.33 -17.77
CA TRP A 254 -17.72 2.65 -17.21
C TRP A 254 -16.59 2.78 -18.26
N PRO A 255 -16.54 2.01 -19.37
CA PRO A 255 -15.44 2.15 -20.35
C PRO A 255 -15.45 3.50 -21.07
N LEU A 256 -16.64 4.06 -21.31
CA LEU A 256 -16.79 5.37 -21.94
C LEU A 256 -16.48 6.49 -20.95
N LEU A 257 -16.98 6.36 -19.72
CA LEU A 257 -16.76 7.33 -18.66
C LEU A 257 -15.26 7.48 -18.35
N LEU A 258 -14.53 6.37 -18.27
CA LEU A 258 -13.12 6.35 -17.93
C LEU A 258 -12.26 7.20 -18.88
N GLY A 259 -12.54 7.14 -20.19
CA GLY A 259 -11.82 7.95 -21.18
C GLY A 259 -12.22 9.42 -21.21
N ASN A 260 -13.38 9.77 -20.65
CA ASN A 260 -13.85 11.16 -20.53
C ASN A 260 -13.33 11.83 -19.25
N VAL A 261 -13.02 11.07 -18.20
CA VAL A 261 -12.43 11.57 -16.96
C VAL A 261 -11.01 12.09 -17.19
N ASP A 262 -10.19 11.28 -17.86
CA ASP A 262 -8.86 11.70 -18.32
C ASP A 262 -8.51 10.91 -19.60
N PRO A 263 -8.07 11.58 -20.69
CA PRO A 263 -7.60 10.91 -21.90
C PRO A 263 -6.53 9.84 -21.67
N VAL A 264 -5.69 9.97 -20.62
CA VAL A 264 -4.66 9.00 -20.22
C VAL A 264 -5.29 7.64 -19.89
N TYR A 265 -6.51 7.61 -19.36
CA TYR A 265 -7.24 6.39 -19.01
C TYR A 265 -8.07 5.79 -20.17
N SER A 266 -8.15 6.45 -21.33
CA SER A 266 -8.85 5.92 -22.52
C SER A 266 -8.48 4.47 -22.91
N PRO A 267 -7.21 4.03 -22.78
CA PRO A 267 -6.81 2.64 -23.09
C PRO A 267 -7.42 1.60 -22.14
N PHE A 268 -7.75 1.99 -20.91
CA PHE A 268 -8.30 1.13 -19.85
C PHE A 268 -9.74 0.70 -20.11
N LYS A 269 -10.43 1.32 -21.08
CA LYS A 269 -11.76 0.89 -21.56
C LYS A 269 -11.81 -0.55 -22.08
N ASN A 270 -10.66 -1.12 -22.42
CA ASN A 270 -10.54 -2.47 -22.96
C ASN A 270 -10.27 -3.54 -21.88
N ILE A 271 -10.25 -3.16 -20.59
CA ILE A 271 -10.13 -4.13 -19.51
C ILE A 271 -11.37 -5.03 -19.48
N ASP A 272 -11.17 -6.32 -19.28
CA ASP A 272 -12.26 -7.28 -19.13
C ASP A 272 -13.02 -7.03 -17.81
N ALA A 273 -14.35 -6.95 -17.89
CA ALA A 273 -15.20 -6.81 -16.70
C ALA A 273 -15.08 -8.00 -15.75
N ALA A 274 -14.76 -9.21 -16.25
CA ALA A 274 -14.49 -10.37 -15.41
C ALA A 274 -13.24 -10.16 -14.55
N LEU A 275 -12.19 -9.57 -15.12
CA LEU A 275 -10.96 -9.22 -14.40
C LEU A 275 -11.24 -8.21 -13.28
N LEU A 276 -12.03 -7.17 -13.57
CA LEU A 276 -12.42 -6.18 -12.55
C LEU A 276 -13.18 -6.80 -11.38
N LYS A 277 -14.03 -7.81 -11.66
CA LYS A 277 -14.89 -8.43 -10.66
C LYS A 277 -14.20 -9.54 -9.85
N GLU A 278 -13.32 -10.32 -10.48
CA GLU A 278 -12.74 -11.53 -9.88
C GLU A 278 -11.29 -11.34 -9.44
N ASP A 279 -10.48 -10.64 -10.24
CA ASP A 279 -9.05 -10.52 -9.98
C ASP A 279 -8.74 -9.32 -9.08
N VAL A 280 -9.36 -8.15 -9.31
CA VAL A 280 -9.11 -6.95 -8.45
C VAL A 280 -9.31 -7.23 -6.95
N PRO A 281 -10.36 -7.94 -6.49
CA PRO A 281 -10.47 -8.31 -5.09
C PRO A 281 -9.31 -9.18 -4.57
N ARG A 282 -8.80 -10.11 -5.39
CA ARG A 282 -7.65 -10.96 -5.02
C ARG A 282 -6.38 -10.13 -4.92
N LEU A 283 -6.20 -9.19 -5.84
CA LEU A 283 -5.05 -8.30 -5.88
C LEU A 283 -4.99 -7.38 -4.67
N VAL A 284 -6.13 -6.79 -4.29
CA VAL A 284 -6.26 -6.03 -3.05
C VAL A 284 -5.92 -6.89 -1.83
N ALA A 285 -6.29 -8.18 -1.83
CA ALA A 285 -6.00 -9.07 -0.72
C ALA A 285 -4.51 -9.47 -0.59
N ILE A 286 -3.69 -9.31 -1.64
CA ILE A 286 -2.25 -9.60 -1.61
C ILE A 286 -1.52 -8.58 -0.73
N ASP A 287 -1.80 -7.30 -0.93
CA ASP A 287 -1.23 -6.21 -0.12
C ASP A 287 -2.27 -5.10 0.10
N ILE A 288 -3.05 -5.28 1.17
CA ILE A 288 -4.08 -4.33 1.58
C ILE A 288 -3.48 -2.95 1.81
N LYS A 289 -2.28 -2.85 2.42
CA LYS A 289 -1.69 -1.55 2.76
C LYS A 289 -1.31 -0.76 1.52
N GLN A 290 -0.72 -1.43 0.54
CA GLN A 290 -0.40 -0.78 -0.74
C GLN A 290 -1.69 -0.37 -1.47
N ALA A 291 -2.69 -1.25 -1.52
CA ALA A 291 -3.98 -0.93 -2.14
C ALA A 291 -4.67 0.29 -1.49
N GLU A 292 -4.61 0.42 -0.15
CA GLU A 292 -5.13 1.60 0.55
C GLU A 292 -4.39 2.88 0.15
N LEU A 293 -3.07 2.83 -0.01
CA LEU A 293 -2.26 3.96 -0.44
C LEU A 293 -2.58 4.38 -1.87
N ASP A 294 -2.61 3.42 -2.79
CA ASP A 294 -2.93 3.64 -4.21
C ASP A 294 -4.33 4.25 -4.37
N LEU A 295 -5.34 3.69 -3.70
CA LEU A 295 -6.70 4.24 -3.74
C LEU A 295 -6.79 5.64 -3.14
N THR A 296 -6.03 5.92 -2.08
CA THR A 296 -5.97 7.26 -1.48
C THR A 296 -5.32 8.27 -2.42
N ASN A 297 -4.30 7.85 -3.18
CA ASN A 297 -3.66 8.71 -4.18
C ASN A 297 -4.61 8.99 -5.35
N LEU A 298 -5.23 7.95 -5.91
CA LEU A 298 -6.27 8.10 -6.94
C LEU A 298 -7.39 9.06 -6.49
N GLU A 299 -7.91 8.88 -5.27
CA GLU A 299 -8.95 9.74 -4.73
C GLU A 299 -8.49 11.20 -4.61
N LYS A 300 -7.22 11.47 -4.30
CA LYS A 300 -6.68 12.84 -4.23
C LYS A 300 -6.55 13.48 -5.61
N GLU A 301 -6.14 12.72 -6.62
CA GLU A 301 -5.96 13.19 -7.99
C GLU A 301 -7.27 13.63 -8.66
N LEU A 302 -8.41 13.01 -8.31
CA LEU A 302 -9.70 13.36 -8.87
C LEU A 302 -10.09 14.81 -8.54
N ASP A 303 -10.12 15.68 -9.54
CA ASP A 303 -10.48 17.08 -9.36
C ASP A 303 -12.01 17.32 -9.34
N SER A 304 -12.41 18.58 -9.16
CA SER A 304 -13.82 18.96 -9.09
C SER A 304 -14.58 18.66 -10.39
N GLU A 305 -13.98 18.91 -11.56
CA GLU A 305 -14.62 18.68 -12.86
C GLU A 305 -14.83 17.17 -13.12
N GLN A 306 -13.82 16.36 -12.78
CA GLN A 306 -13.89 14.90 -12.88
C GLN A 306 -14.95 14.32 -11.94
N LEU A 307 -15.04 14.84 -10.70
CA LEU A 307 -16.05 14.41 -9.75
C LEU A 307 -17.46 14.85 -10.16
N GLU A 308 -17.63 16.03 -10.75
CA GLU A 308 -18.91 16.50 -11.30
C GLU A 308 -19.39 15.55 -12.42
N LEU A 309 -18.52 15.28 -13.40
CA LEU A 309 -18.79 14.35 -14.49
C LEU A 309 -19.21 12.97 -13.98
N ILE A 310 -18.43 12.39 -13.05
CA ILE A 310 -18.69 11.04 -12.56
C ILE A 310 -19.94 11.01 -11.67
N LEU A 311 -19.95 11.79 -10.59
CA LEU A 311 -20.94 11.62 -9.52
C LEU A 311 -22.26 12.33 -9.83
N ILE A 312 -22.23 13.46 -10.52
CA ILE A 312 -23.41 14.31 -10.70
C ILE A 312 -24.02 14.10 -12.08
N GLU A 313 -23.22 14.19 -13.15
CA GLU A 313 -23.75 14.04 -14.51
C GLU A 313 -24.10 12.59 -14.85
N HIS A 314 -23.18 11.66 -14.56
CA HIS A 314 -23.34 10.24 -14.92
C HIS A 314 -24.07 9.41 -13.85
N LEU A 315 -23.58 9.42 -12.61
CA LEU A 315 -24.19 8.61 -11.53
C LEU A 315 -25.39 9.28 -10.88
N GLN A 316 -25.56 10.61 -11.05
CA GLN A 316 -26.70 11.37 -10.55
C GLN A 316 -26.99 11.10 -9.06
N ILE A 317 -25.95 11.12 -8.23
CA ILE A 317 -26.03 10.68 -6.83
C ILE A 317 -26.89 11.60 -5.94
N THR A 318 -27.33 12.75 -6.45
CA THR A 318 -28.30 13.63 -5.78
C THR A 318 -29.70 12.99 -5.71
N ALA A 319 -30.00 12.03 -6.59
CA ALA A 319 -31.27 11.31 -6.58
C ALA A 319 -31.27 10.16 -5.53
N PRO A 320 -32.39 9.94 -4.82
CA PRO A 320 -32.47 8.95 -3.74
C PRO A 320 -32.05 7.52 -4.08
N ASP A 321 -32.51 7.00 -5.22
CA ASP A 321 -32.18 5.64 -5.62
C ASP A 321 -30.69 5.50 -5.98
N ASN A 322 -30.05 6.58 -6.42
CA ASN A 322 -28.68 6.58 -6.92
C ASN A 322 -27.64 6.69 -5.80
N PHE A 323 -27.80 7.58 -4.81
CA PHE A 323 -26.89 7.53 -3.64
C PHE A 323 -27.03 6.20 -2.89
N ALA A 324 -28.24 5.64 -2.81
CA ALA A 324 -28.46 4.37 -2.14
C ALA A 324 -27.75 3.24 -2.90
N SER A 325 -27.86 3.23 -4.23
CA SER A 325 -27.14 2.27 -5.07
C SER A 325 -25.63 2.41 -4.94
N LEU A 326 -25.10 3.63 -4.93
CA LEU A 326 -23.67 3.87 -4.75
C LEU A 326 -23.18 3.27 -3.42
N ILE A 327 -23.84 3.58 -2.31
CA ILE A 327 -23.43 3.11 -0.98
C ILE A 327 -23.53 1.57 -0.85
N GLU A 328 -24.50 0.95 -1.53
CA GLU A 328 -24.66 -0.52 -1.54
C GLU A 328 -23.52 -1.24 -2.27
N HIS A 329 -23.08 -0.70 -3.40
CA HIS A 329 -22.15 -1.38 -4.30
C HIS A 329 -20.69 -0.95 -4.10
N GLU A 330 -20.45 0.24 -3.52
CA GLU A 330 -19.10 0.75 -3.32
C GLU A 330 -18.28 -0.18 -2.41
N CYS A 331 -17.13 -0.63 -2.92
CA CYS A 331 -16.24 -1.56 -2.23
C CYS A 331 -14.81 -1.02 -2.05
N TYR A 332 -14.42 0.06 -2.74
CA TYR A 332 -13.04 0.55 -2.75
C TYR A 332 -12.91 2.01 -2.32
N SER A 333 -13.70 2.91 -2.91
CA SER A 333 -13.56 4.36 -2.76
C SER A 333 -14.27 4.90 -1.53
N VAL A 334 -13.48 5.42 -0.60
CA VAL A 334 -13.97 6.14 0.58
C VAL A 334 -14.55 7.48 0.15
N LEU A 335 -13.92 8.16 -0.82
CA LEU A 335 -14.40 9.44 -1.34
C LEU A 335 -15.83 9.32 -1.88
N PHE A 336 -16.09 8.33 -2.73
CA PHE A 336 -17.39 8.14 -3.37
C PHE A 336 -18.44 7.79 -2.32
N ARG A 337 -18.13 6.85 -1.41
CA ARG A 337 -19.04 6.45 -0.35
C ARG A 337 -19.38 7.61 0.58
N SER A 338 -18.40 8.42 0.97
CA SER A 338 -18.59 9.58 1.83
C SER A 338 -19.46 10.66 1.16
N LEU A 339 -19.24 10.96 -0.11
CA LEU A 339 -20.09 11.90 -0.85
C LEU A 339 -21.52 11.37 -1.06
N GLY A 340 -21.68 10.06 -1.31
CA GLY A 340 -22.99 9.41 -1.31
C GLY A 340 -23.69 9.49 0.04
N LEU A 341 -22.96 9.27 1.14
CA LEU A 341 -23.49 9.37 2.51
C LEU A 341 -23.89 10.80 2.88
N LEU A 342 -23.15 11.80 2.40
CA LEU A 342 -23.52 13.20 2.54
C LEU A 342 -24.86 13.49 1.87
N MET A 343 -25.08 12.99 0.64
CA MET A 343 -26.38 13.13 -0.06
C MET A 343 -27.51 12.39 0.68
N ALA A 344 -27.22 11.20 1.20
CA ALA A 344 -28.17 10.45 2.01
C ALA A 344 -28.58 11.21 3.28
N LEU A 345 -27.61 11.87 3.94
CA LEU A 345 -27.86 12.68 5.13
C LEU A 345 -28.66 13.95 4.81
N ASP A 346 -28.33 14.68 3.72
CA ASP A 346 -29.10 15.83 3.25
C ASP A 346 -30.55 15.43 2.95
N ASN A 347 -30.75 14.29 2.27
CA ASN A 347 -32.09 13.75 2.02
C ASN A 347 -32.82 13.37 3.31
N MET A 348 -32.14 12.75 4.28
CA MET A 348 -32.75 12.32 5.55
C MET A 348 -33.27 13.52 6.36
N LEU A 349 -32.53 14.63 6.35
CA LEU A 349 -32.90 15.89 7.01
C LEU A 349 -33.91 16.72 6.21
N SER A 350 -34.19 16.36 4.95
CA SER A 350 -35.15 17.07 4.12
C SER A 350 -36.59 16.95 4.66
N PRO A 351 -37.51 17.84 4.26
CA PRO A 351 -38.92 17.76 4.68
C PRO A 351 -39.63 16.47 4.24
N GLN A 352 -39.18 15.86 3.14
CA GLN A 352 -39.77 14.66 2.54
C GLN A 352 -38.66 13.65 2.21
N PRO A 353 -38.08 12.98 3.23
CA PRO A 353 -37.02 12.02 3.02
C PRO A 353 -37.55 10.77 2.30
N ASP A 354 -36.77 10.23 1.37
CA ASP A 354 -37.14 9.00 0.66
C ASP A 354 -36.93 7.79 1.57
N ARG A 355 -38.03 7.28 2.15
CA ARG A 355 -37.95 6.19 3.12
C ARG A 355 -37.44 4.88 2.53
N LYS A 356 -37.59 4.65 1.22
CA LYS A 356 -37.12 3.43 0.58
C LYS A 356 -35.61 3.49 0.42
N ALA A 357 -35.08 4.59 -0.09
CA ALA A 357 -33.65 4.84 -0.20
C ALA A 357 -32.95 4.81 1.17
N GLN A 358 -33.52 5.47 2.19
CA GLN A 358 -32.90 5.49 3.53
C GLN A 358 -32.84 4.10 4.19
N LYS A 359 -33.82 3.23 3.94
CA LYS A 359 -33.79 1.82 4.40
C LYS A 359 -32.68 1.03 3.70
N ARG A 360 -32.49 1.25 2.40
CA ARG A 360 -31.41 0.66 1.61
C ARG A 360 -30.04 1.07 2.15
N VAL A 361 -29.83 2.37 2.38
CA VAL A 361 -28.60 2.89 3.00
C VAL A 361 -28.38 2.30 4.39
N GLN A 362 -29.41 2.22 5.23
CA GLN A 362 -29.30 1.60 6.56
C GLN A 362 -28.87 0.12 6.47
N ALA A 363 -29.43 -0.64 5.53
CA ALA A 363 -29.05 -2.04 5.33
C ALA A 363 -27.59 -2.17 4.85
N ALA A 364 -27.18 -1.33 3.90
CA ALA A 364 -25.81 -1.31 3.37
C ALA A 364 -24.76 -0.97 4.43
N LEU A 365 -25.07 -0.06 5.36
CA LEU A 365 -24.14 0.36 6.42
C LEU A 365 -24.07 -0.60 7.60
N PHE A 366 -25.19 -1.19 8.02
CA PHE A 366 -25.28 -1.86 9.32
C PHE A 366 -25.71 -3.33 9.27
N GLN A 367 -26.10 -3.85 8.10
CA GLN A 367 -26.63 -5.21 7.93
C GLN A 367 -25.89 -6.02 6.85
N ARG A 368 -24.83 -5.46 6.26
CA ARG A 368 -24.03 -6.13 5.23
C ARG A 368 -23.23 -7.28 5.83
N LYS A 369 -23.27 -8.45 5.17
CA LYS A 369 -22.52 -9.65 5.59
C LYS A 369 -21.09 -9.65 5.07
N GLU A 370 -20.89 -9.13 3.87
CA GLU A 370 -19.58 -9.03 3.22
C GLU A 370 -19.02 -7.63 3.44
N ILE A 371 -17.85 -7.56 4.05
CA ILE A 371 -17.14 -6.31 4.36
C ILE A 371 -16.20 -6.01 3.18
N GLY A 372 -16.40 -4.89 2.50
CA GLY A 372 -15.53 -4.44 1.41
C GLY A 372 -14.24 -3.80 1.94
N LEU A 373 -13.29 -3.49 1.05
CA LEU A 373 -12.09 -2.76 1.44
C LEU A 373 -12.44 -1.37 2.01
N VAL A 374 -13.43 -0.70 1.43
CA VAL A 374 -13.92 0.61 1.88
C VAL A 374 -14.38 0.62 3.35
N ASP A 375 -14.81 -0.52 3.90
CA ASP A 375 -15.20 -0.64 5.31
C ASP A 375 -13.99 -0.81 6.26
N GLN A 376 -12.85 -1.28 5.74
CA GLN A 376 -11.61 -1.53 6.49
C GLN A 376 -10.71 -0.29 6.50
N ARG A 377 -10.82 0.54 5.46
CA ARG A 377 -10.03 1.78 5.30
C ARG A 377 -10.25 2.74 6.44
N ASN A 378 -9.14 3.25 6.98
CA ASN A 378 -9.19 4.21 8.09
C ASN A 378 -9.45 5.62 7.58
N ASP A 379 -10.72 6.02 7.52
CA ASP A 379 -11.15 7.38 7.18
C ASP A 379 -11.93 8.04 8.31
N SER A 380 -11.53 9.26 8.68
CA SER A 380 -12.21 10.05 9.70
C SER A 380 -13.54 10.59 9.19
N THR A 381 -13.62 11.09 7.97
CA THR A 381 -14.83 11.75 7.46
C THR A 381 -15.99 10.76 7.33
N GLY A 382 -15.76 9.61 6.71
CA GLY A 382 -16.71 8.53 6.56
C GLY A 382 -17.20 8.01 7.90
N LYS A 383 -16.32 7.86 8.90
CA LYS A 383 -16.72 7.51 10.27
C LYS A 383 -17.63 8.56 10.89
N HIS A 384 -17.33 9.86 10.73
CA HIS A 384 -18.19 10.93 11.21
C HIS A 384 -19.55 10.93 10.49
N LEU A 385 -19.59 10.73 9.18
CA LEU A 385 -20.84 10.66 8.41
C LEU A 385 -21.70 9.45 8.83
N ILE A 386 -21.10 8.28 9.02
CA ILE A 386 -21.79 7.07 9.49
C ILE A 386 -22.38 7.30 10.90
N GLU A 387 -21.60 7.89 11.80
CA GLU A 387 -22.08 8.20 13.16
C GLU A 387 -23.20 9.25 13.15
N THR A 388 -23.08 10.27 12.31
CA THR A 388 -24.15 11.28 12.10
C THR A 388 -25.43 10.62 11.59
N TYR A 389 -25.30 9.73 10.62
CA TYR A 389 -26.42 8.98 10.07
C TYR A 389 -27.08 8.10 11.13
N LYS A 390 -26.30 7.43 11.97
CA LYS A 390 -26.78 6.62 13.09
C LYS A 390 -27.53 7.45 14.12
N LEU A 391 -26.99 8.62 14.51
CA LEU A 391 -27.69 9.54 15.40
C LEU A 391 -29.04 9.98 14.84
N MET A 392 -29.10 10.26 13.53
CA MET A 392 -30.35 10.61 12.88
C MET A 392 -31.38 9.48 12.88
N LEU A 393 -30.94 8.23 12.67
CA LEU A 393 -31.82 7.06 12.78
C LEU A 393 -32.40 6.88 14.19
N GLU A 394 -31.66 7.22 15.25
CA GLU A 394 -32.15 7.22 16.62
C GLU A 394 -33.07 8.41 16.94
N LEU A 395 -32.77 9.58 16.38
CA LEU A 395 -33.49 10.83 16.67
C LEU A 395 -34.86 10.90 16.00
N GLU A 396 -34.97 10.42 14.76
CA GLU A 396 -36.17 10.51 13.93
C GLU A 396 -37.45 9.92 14.56
N PRO A 397 -37.45 8.66 15.07
CA PRO A 397 -38.64 8.08 15.69
C PRO A 397 -39.02 8.82 16.98
N LEU A 398 -38.04 9.29 17.74
CA LEU A 398 -38.28 10.04 18.98
C LEU A 398 -38.86 11.43 18.69
N ASN A 399 -38.42 12.12 17.63
CA ASN A 399 -39.00 13.40 17.22
C ASN A 399 -40.46 13.24 16.74
N LYS A 400 -40.78 12.17 16.02
CA LYS A 400 -42.19 11.84 15.68
C LYS A 400 -43.03 11.59 16.93
N GLN A 401 -42.46 10.87 17.90
CA GLN A 401 -43.14 10.60 19.16
C GLN A 401 -43.33 11.87 20.00
N LEU A 402 -42.33 12.77 20.02
CA LEU A 402 -42.43 14.08 20.65
C LEU A 402 -43.57 14.90 20.06
N LEU A 403 -43.71 14.91 18.73
CA LEU A 403 -44.81 15.59 18.04
C LEU A 403 -46.18 15.00 18.42
N ALA A 404 -46.27 13.67 18.51
CA ALA A 404 -47.51 13.00 18.92
C ALA A 404 -47.88 13.35 20.38
N VAL A 405 -46.91 13.31 21.30
CA VAL A 405 -47.11 13.67 22.71
C VAL A 405 -47.47 15.14 22.87
N GLN A 406 -46.86 16.04 22.10
CA GLN A 406 -47.21 17.46 22.10
C GLN A 406 -48.67 17.69 21.69
N LYS A 407 -49.12 17.02 20.62
CA LYS A 407 -50.53 17.10 20.16
C LYS A 407 -51.52 16.52 21.18
N GLU A 408 -51.13 15.44 21.86
CA GLU A 408 -51.94 14.86 22.94
C GLU A 408 -52.05 15.82 24.13
N LEU A 409 -50.94 16.45 24.52
CA LEU A 409 -50.90 17.40 25.63
C LEU A 409 -51.58 18.73 25.33
N SER A 410 -51.71 19.14 24.07
CA SER A 410 -52.39 20.40 23.72
C SER A 410 -53.90 20.34 23.94
N VAL A 411 -54.50 19.15 24.01
CA VAL A 411 -55.94 18.98 24.25
C VAL A 411 -56.30 18.53 25.68
N LYS A 412 -55.32 18.03 26.45
CA LYS A 412 -55.54 17.60 27.84
C LYS A 412 -55.47 18.78 28.81
N LYS A 413 -56.38 18.75 29.80
CA LYS A 413 -56.35 19.68 30.93
C LYS A 413 -55.42 19.16 32.03
N ALA A 414 -54.91 20.06 32.87
CA ALA A 414 -53.93 19.71 33.92
C ALA A 414 -54.47 18.73 34.97
N ASP A 415 -55.78 18.73 35.23
CA ASP A 415 -56.48 17.81 36.12
C ASP A 415 -56.54 16.36 35.60
N GLN A 416 -56.42 16.18 34.28
CA GLN A 416 -56.40 14.87 33.60
C GLN A 416 -55.00 14.26 33.50
N LEU A 417 -53.97 14.98 33.98
CA LEU A 417 -52.58 14.56 33.94
C LEU A 417 -52.11 14.12 35.33
N ASP A 418 -51.20 13.15 35.35
CA ASP A 418 -50.57 12.65 36.56
C ASP A 418 -49.07 12.40 36.34
N TRP A 419 -48.34 12.11 37.42
CA TRP A 419 -46.91 11.78 37.35
C TRP A 419 -46.63 10.58 36.45
N LYS A 420 -47.48 9.54 36.48
CA LYS A 420 -47.29 8.31 35.69
C LYS A 420 -47.29 8.58 34.19
N TYR A 421 -48.15 9.49 33.73
CA TYR A 421 -48.16 9.92 32.34
C TYR A 421 -46.81 10.53 31.92
N PHE A 422 -46.27 11.47 32.72
CA PHE A 422 -45.00 12.12 32.43
C PHE A 422 -43.79 11.17 32.53
N TYR A 423 -43.80 10.27 33.53
CA TYR A 423 -42.80 9.22 33.65
C TYR A 423 -42.77 8.32 32.41
N ASN A 424 -43.94 7.84 31.95
CA ASN A 424 -44.06 6.99 30.77
C ASN A 424 -43.53 7.70 29.50
N ILE A 425 -43.88 8.97 29.28
CA ILE A 425 -43.36 9.69 28.09
C ILE A 425 -41.85 9.95 28.18
N TRP A 426 -41.32 10.25 29.37
CA TRP A 426 -39.92 10.65 29.52
C TRP A 426 -38.96 9.46 29.53
N ILE A 427 -39.32 8.41 30.29
CA ILE A 427 -38.48 7.23 30.52
C ILE A 427 -38.85 6.09 29.56
N ASP A 428 -40.08 5.59 29.60
CA ASP A 428 -40.47 4.39 28.85
C ASP A 428 -40.46 4.64 27.33
N LYS A 429 -40.95 5.82 26.93
CA LYS A 429 -40.90 6.33 25.55
C LYS A 429 -39.59 7.06 25.23
N LYS A 430 -38.66 7.15 26.18
CA LYS A 430 -37.29 7.68 25.99
C LYS A 430 -37.19 9.11 25.47
N LEU A 431 -38.22 9.95 25.63
CA LEU A 431 -38.16 11.35 25.18
C LEU A 431 -37.06 12.15 25.91
N GLY A 432 -36.67 11.75 27.13
CA GLY A 432 -35.57 12.37 27.86
C GLY A 432 -34.20 12.26 27.16
N ARG A 433 -34.06 11.40 26.14
CA ARG A 433 -32.83 11.31 25.33
C ARG A 433 -32.73 12.38 24.25
N LEU A 434 -33.82 13.08 23.93
CA LEU A 434 -33.88 13.98 22.76
C LEU A 434 -32.93 15.16 22.84
N GLU A 435 -32.79 15.78 24.01
CA GLU A 435 -31.85 16.91 24.20
C GLU A 435 -30.41 16.45 23.95
N TYR A 436 -30.03 15.29 24.51
CA TYR A 436 -28.71 14.71 24.31
C TYR A 436 -28.45 14.35 22.84
N LEU A 437 -29.40 13.68 22.19
CA LEU A 437 -29.25 13.27 20.79
C LEU A 437 -29.19 14.47 19.85
N SER A 438 -30.04 15.48 20.07
CA SER A 438 -30.04 16.72 19.29
C SER A 438 -28.73 17.49 19.46
N SER A 439 -28.25 17.65 20.70
CA SER A 439 -26.97 18.33 20.96
C SER A 439 -25.77 17.56 20.39
N SER A 440 -25.82 16.22 20.47
CA SER A 440 -24.78 15.38 19.86
C SER A 440 -24.77 15.50 18.35
N LEU A 441 -25.95 15.55 17.72
CA LEU A 441 -26.08 15.75 16.27
C LEU A 441 -25.48 17.09 15.84
N GLU A 442 -25.86 18.20 16.50
CA GLU A 442 -25.32 19.52 16.20
C GLU A 442 -23.79 19.51 16.32
N ARG A 443 -23.24 18.97 17.42
CA ARG A 443 -21.79 18.93 17.63
C ARG A 443 -21.04 18.18 16.53
N ILE A 444 -21.59 17.06 16.03
CA ILE A 444 -20.94 16.29 14.97
C ILE A 444 -21.09 16.97 13.60
N ILE A 445 -22.27 17.54 13.31
CA ILE A 445 -22.53 18.20 12.02
C ILE A 445 -21.68 19.46 11.84
N TYR A 446 -21.43 20.22 12.91
CA TYR A 446 -20.56 21.40 12.89
C TYR A 446 -19.06 21.05 12.98
N ASN A 447 -18.69 19.77 12.90
CA ASN A 447 -17.29 19.38 12.77
C ASN A 447 -16.78 19.80 11.36
N PRO A 448 -15.58 20.43 11.25
CA PRO A 448 -14.98 20.76 9.96
C PRO A 448 -14.79 19.56 9.01
N ASP A 449 -14.74 18.33 9.53
CA ASP A 449 -14.43 17.12 8.76
C ASP A 449 -15.64 16.46 8.06
N LEU A 450 -16.73 17.20 7.81
CA LEU A 450 -17.93 16.66 7.15
C LEU A 450 -17.74 16.41 5.64
N LEU A 451 -16.76 17.08 5.02
CA LEU A 451 -16.37 16.85 3.63
C LEU A 451 -15.06 16.06 3.54
N PRO A 452 -14.94 15.09 2.62
CA PRO A 452 -13.73 14.29 2.45
C PRO A 452 -12.58 15.06 1.76
N LYS A 453 -12.90 16.22 1.17
CA LYS A 453 -11.96 17.17 0.56
C LYS A 453 -12.36 18.60 0.91
N LYS A 454 -11.50 19.57 0.63
CA LYS A 454 -11.86 20.99 0.75
C LYS A 454 -12.99 21.31 -0.22
N ALA A 455 -13.88 22.23 0.18
CA ALA A 455 -15.02 22.61 -0.64
C ALA A 455 -14.63 23.08 -2.06
N GLY A 456 -13.49 23.77 -2.22
CA GLY A 456 -13.02 24.21 -3.54
C GLY A 456 -12.47 23.10 -4.44
N ASP A 457 -12.20 21.92 -3.89
CA ASP A 457 -11.73 20.74 -4.64
C ASP A 457 -12.89 19.77 -4.95
N LEU A 458 -14.13 20.16 -4.64
CA LEU A 458 -15.35 19.39 -4.84
C LEU A 458 -16.35 20.20 -5.68
N PRO A 459 -17.28 19.52 -6.36
CA PRO A 459 -18.40 20.21 -6.95
C PRO A 459 -19.26 20.97 -5.95
N ASP A 460 -19.79 22.13 -6.38
CA ASP A 460 -20.54 23.06 -5.53
C ASP A 460 -21.72 22.40 -4.82
N VAL A 461 -22.37 21.41 -5.44
CA VAL A 461 -23.51 20.68 -4.89
C VAL A 461 -23.22 20.06 -3.51
N PHE A 462 -21.97 19.66 -3.25
CA PHE A 462 -21.57 19.07 -1.97
C PHE A 462 -21.40 20.13 -0.88
N ALA A 463 -20.79 21.27 -1.22
CA ALA A 463 -20.70 22.40 -0.30
C ALA A 463 -22.10 22.93 0.06
N GLU A 464 -22.98 23.06 -0.93
CA GLU A 464 -24.37 23.44 -0.70
C GLU A 464 -25.13 22.41 0.15
N ALA A 465 -24.86 21.11 -0.03
CA ALA A 465 -25.47 20.08 0.80
C ALA A 465 -25.07 20.19 2.27
N VAL A 466 -23.81 20.51 2.57
CA VAL A 466 -23.33 20.78 3.94
C VAL A 466 -24.10 21.96 4.54
N GLU A 467 -24.23 23.07 3.81
CA GLU A 467 -24.98 24.23 4.28
C GLU A 467 -26.46 23.88 4.56
N ARG A 468 -27.10 23.11 3.67
CA ARG A 468 -28.47 22.63 3.89
C ARG A 468 -28.57 21.72 5.11
N ILE A 469 -27.61 20.82 5.31
CA ILE A 469 -27.53 19.94 6.49
C ILE A 469 -27.41 20.78 7.76
N HIS A 470 -26.51 21.76 7.81
CA HIS A 470 -26.32 22.66 8.95
C HIS A 470 -27.61 23.41 9.28
N GLN A 471 -28.23 24.04 8.29
CA GLN A 471 -29.48 24.79 8.47
C GLN A 471 -30.63 23.89 8.96
N ARG A 472 -30.78 22.71 8.37
CA ARG A 472 -31.86 21.76 8.73
C ARG A 472 -31.65 21.13 10.10
N ALA A 473 -30.41 20.81 10.47
CA ALA A 473 -30.07 20.30 11.78
C ALA A 473 -30.32 21.34 12.88
N GLY A 474 -29.89 22.58 12.68
CA GLY A 474 -30.15 23.67 13.63
C GLY A 474 -31.65 23.96 13.77
N LYS A 475 -32.41 23.92 12.67
CA LYS A 475 -33.88 24.05 12.73
C LYS A 475 -34.52 22.90 13.51
N LEU A 476 -34.07 21.66 13.28
CA LEU A 476 -34.55 20.48 13.99
C LEU A 476 -34.28 20.59 15.51
N GLY A 477 -33.08 21.02 15.90
CA GLY A 477 -32.72 21.22 17.30
C GLY A 477 -33.56 22.31 17.98
N GLY A 478 -33.80 23.42 17.28
CA GLY A 478 -34.73 24.47 17.73
C GLY A 478 -36.16 23.97 17.91
N GLU A 479 -36.66 23.17 16.95
CA GLU A 479 -38.00 22.57 17.02
C GLU A 479 -38.14 21.58 18.19
N ILE A 480 -37.15 20.72 18.41
CA ILE A 480 -37.12 19.77 19.53
C ILE A 480 -37.16 20.54 20.85
N SER A 481 -36.29 21.53 21.01
CA SER A 481 -36.21 22.38 22.21
C SER A 481 -37.52 23.09 22.50
N PHE A 482 -38.18 23.63 21.46
CA PHE A 482 -39.48 24.27 21.60
C PHE A 482 -40.56 23.29 22.07
N LYS A 483 -40.65 22.12 21.43
CA LYS A 483 -41.66 21.10 21.77
C LYS A 483 -41.45 20.55 23.18
N LEU A 484 -40.21 20.32 23.61
CA LEU A 484 -39.89 19.90 24.98
C LEU A 484 -40.29 20.95 26.02
N ARG A 485 -40.09 22.24 25.72
CA ARG A 485 -40.55 23.33 26.60
C ARG A 485 -42.06 23.32 26.82
N VAL A 486 -42.85 23.00 25.79
CA VAL A 486 -44.31 22.84 25.90
C VAL A 486 -44.66 21.70 26.86
N ILE A 487 -43.99 20.55 26.75
CA ILE A 487 -44.18 19.41 27.65
C ILE A 487 -43.82 19.79 29.09
N ASN A 488 -42.68 20.46 29.30
CA ASN A 488 -42.22 20.90 30.61
C ASN A 488 -43.20 21.89 31.26
N SER A 489 -43.78 22.81 30.48
CA SER A 489 -44.83 23.73 30.96
C SER A 489 -46.06 22.95 31.46
N LYS A 490 -46.53 21.96 30.70
CA LYS A 490 -47.66 21.11 31.11
C LYS A 490 -47.37 20.26 32.34
N PHE A 491 -46.13 19.79 32.47
CA PHE A 491 -45.69 19.12 33.67
C PHE A 491 -45.75 20.05 34.89
N GLN A 492 -45.22 21.27 34.76
CA GLN A 492 -45.25 22.27 35.83
C GLN A 492 -46.67 22.67 36.22
N GLU A 493 -47.58 22.85 35.26
CA GLU A 493 -49.01 23.10 35.53
C GLU A 493 -49.64 21.96 36.35
N MET A 494 -49.34 20.70 36.00
CA MET A 494 -49.82 19.53 36.75
C MET A 494 -49.26 19.49 38.18
N ILE A 495 -47.96 19.73 38.35
CA ILE A 495 -47.33 19.80 39.68
C ILE A 495 -47.96 20.91 40.52
N GLN A 496 -48.13 22.12 39.98
CA GLN A 496 -48.75 23.23 40.72
C GLN A 496 -50.17 22.89 41.22
N LEU A 497 -50.94 22.17 40.41
CA LEU A 497 -52.30 21.75 40.78
C LEU A 497 -52.32 20.65 41.85
N ARG A 498 -51.40 19.68 41.78
CA ARG A 498 -51.41 18.46 42.61
C ARG A 498 -50.55 18.55 43.86
N TYR A 499 -49.50 19.37 43.84
CA TYR A 499 -48.52 19.49 44.93
C TYR A 499 -49.14 19.82 46.30
N PRO A 500 -50.14 20.72 46.42
CA PRO A 500 -50.77 20.98 47.72
C PRO A 500 -51.42 19.74 48.33
N GLN A 501 -51.93 18.81 47.51
CA GLN A 501 -52.52 17.55 47.98
C GLN A 501 -51.43 16.58 48.43
N TRP A 502 -50.33 16.48 47.67
CA TRP A 502 -49.22 15.56 47.99
C TRP A 502 -48.40 15.94 49.22
N VAL A 503 -48.43 17.20 49.66
CA VAL A 503 -47.72 17.66 50.87
C VAL A 503 -48.57 17.48 52.13
N GLN A 504 -49.89 17.26 51.98
CA GLN A 504 -50.81 17.01 53.09
C GLN A 504 -50.97 15.52 53.42
N GLU A 505 -50.57 14.65 52.48
CA GLU A 505 -50.35 13.21 52.67
C GLU A 505 -48.92 12.94 53.14
#